data_AF-A0A811QYY4-F1
#
_entry.id   AF-A0A811QYY4-F1
#
_cell.length_a   1.000
_cell.length_b   1.000
_cell.length_c   1.000
_cell.angle_alpha   90.00
_cell.angle_beta   90.00
_cell.angle_gamma   90.00
#
_symmetry.space_group_name_H-M   'P 1'
#
loop_
_entity.id
_entity.type
_entity.pdbx_description
1 polymer ?
#
loop_
_entity_poly.entity_id
_entity_poly.type
_entity_poly.pdbx_seq_one_letter_code
_entity_poly.pdbx_strand_id
1 'polypeptide(L)'
;MESAPRRTKTDVDLGIVEVDRAWARWAVVPGWGPVAEAADDAVVIELADGRRLPWRTADEEPMLVIANRSKKEIVEQGIYVLEKEGQLVVERGKKLAEQGIAAAAAEVVIVVWPPKDEDNMISDEWD
;
A
#
# COMPACT_ATOMS: atom_id res chain seq x y z
N MET A 1 -4.23 8.25 -8.16
CA MET A 1 -4.51 7.79 -6.77
C MET A 1 -5.64 8.57 -6.09
N GLU A 2 -5.74 9.88 -6.31
CA GLU A 2 -6.76 10.74 -5.67
C GLU A 2 -8.22 10.35 -5.99
N SER A 3 -8.47 9.65 -7.10
CA SER A 3 -9.80 9.15 -7.45
C SER A 3 -10.27 7.98 -6.59
N ALA A 4 -9.38 7.30 -5.85
CA ALA A 4 -9.75 6.21 -4.95
C ALA A 4 -10.61 6.75 -3.79
N PRO A 5 -11.59 5.98 -3.30
CA PRO A 5 -12.49 6.43 -2.23
C PRO A 5 -11.75 6.68 -0.93
N ARG A 6 -12.19 7.67 -0.15
CA ARG A 6 -11.80 7.85 1.27
C ARG A 6 -12.86 7.24 2.16
N ARG A 7 -12.42 6.62 3.25
CA ARG A 7 -13.30 6.08 4.28
C ARG A 7 -13.89 7.25 5.06
N THR A 8 -15.21 7.25 5.18
CA THR A 8 -15.95 8.29 5.92
C THR A 8 -16.38 7.80 7.28
N LYS A 9 -16.69 6.51 7.40
CA LYS A 9 -17.10 5.85 8.63
C LYS A 9 -16.81 4.36 8.55
N THR A 10 -16.67 3.73 9.70
CA THR A 10 -16.77 2.28 9.80
C THR A 10 -17.63 1.89 10.97
N ASP A 11 -18.57 1.00 10.68
CA ASP A 11 -19.26 0.25 11.70
C ASP A 11 -18.28 -0.77 12.28
N VAL A 12 -17.83 -0.53 13.51
CA VAL A 12 -16.85 -1.39 14.18
C VAL A 12 -17.43 -2.75 14.60
N ASP A 13 -18.74 -2.85 14.73
CA ASP A 13 -19.41 -4.06 15.18
C ASP A 13 -19.59 -5.05 14.03
N LEU A 14 -19.89 -4.53 12.83
CA LEU A 14 -20.17 -5.34 11.64
C LEU A 14 -19.06 -5.28 10.58
N GLY A 15 -18.06 -4.41 10.74
CA GLY A 15 -16.99 -4.20 9.77
C GLY A 15 -17.45 -3.51 8.47
N ILE A 16 -18.60 -2.83 8.48
CA ILE A 16 -19.12 -2.12 7.31
C ILE A 16 -18.31 -0.85 7.08
N VAL A 17 -17.76 -0.70 5.88
CA VAL A 17 -17.00 0.49 5.47
C VAL A 17 -17.89 1.39 4.62
N GLU A 18 -18.10 2.62 5.09
CA GLU A 18 -18.73 3.69 4.32
C GLU A 18 -17.64 4.55 3.67
N VAL A 19 -17.85 4.94 2.41
CA VAL A 19 -16.88 5.70 1.61
C VAL A 19 -17.51 6.86 0.85
N ASP A 20 -16.70 7.87 0.50
CA ASP A 20 -17.12 9.10 -0.18
C ASP A 20 -17.56 8.91 -1.64
N ARG A 21 -17.20 7.78 -2.27
CA ARG A 21 -17.55 7.45 -3.67
C ARG A 21 -17.52 5.95 -3.92
N ALA A 22 -18.26 5.52 -4.93
CA ALA A 22 -18.27 4.13 -5.36
C ALA A 22 -16.90 3.68 -5.89
N TRP A 23 -16.53 2.43 -5.62
CA TRP A 23 -15.29 1.85 -6.08
C TRP A 23 -15.44 0.34 -6.28
N ALA A 24 -14.82 -0.19 -7.33
CA ALA A 24 -15.04 -1.57 -7.77
C ALA A 24 -13.98 -2.57 -7.25
N ARG A 25 -12.78 -2.11 -6.89
CA ARG A 25 -11.65 -2.99 -6.54
C ARG A 25 -11.20 -2.73 -5.10
N TRP A 26 -11.32 -3.77 -4.27
CA TRP A 26 -10.99 -3.73 -2.84
C TRP A 26 -10.00 -4.84 -2.50
N ALA A 27 -9.23 -4.64 -1.44
CA ALA A 27 -8.39 -5.67 -0.84
C ALA A 27 -8.69 -5.71 0.66
N VAL A 28 -8.79 -6.91 1.21
CA VAL A 28 -8.86 -7.12 2.66
C VAL A 28 -7.49 -7.58 3.11
N VAL A 29 -6.94 -6.90 4.10
CA VAL A 29 -5.63 -7.17 4.67
C VAL A 29 -5.74 -7.25 6.20
N PRO A 30 -4.81 -7.93 6.88
CA PRO A 30 -4.79 -7.92 8.33
C PRO A 30 -4.66 -6.50 8.89
N GLY A 31 -5.30 -6.26 10.03
CA GLY A 31 -5.24 -4.99 10.76
C GLY A 31 -3.91 -4.79 11.51
N TRP A 32 -2.77 -4.97 10.83
CA TRP A 32 -1.46 -4.68 11.40
C TRP A 32 -1.40 -3.22 11.83
N GLY A 33 -0.72 -2.92 12.95
CA GLY A 33 -0.66 -1.57 13.54
C GLY A 33 -0.46 -0.45 12.52
N PRO A 34 0.56 -0.49 11.65
CA PRO A 34 0.79 0.55 10.65
C PRO A 34 -0.36 0.72 9.63
N VAL A 35 -1.03 -0.37 9.26
CA VAL A 35 -2.18 -0.34 8.34
C VAL A 35 -3.41 0.24 9.04
N ALA A 36 -3.65 -0.16 10.29
CA ALA A 36 -4.74 0.36 11.10
C ALA A 36 -4.60 1.88 11.34
N GLU A 37 -3.39 2.35 11.60
CA GLU A 37 -3.08 3.79 11.75
C GLU A 37 -3.33 4.58 10.46
N ALA A 38 -3.14 3.97 9.29
CA ALA A 38 -3.36 4.59 7.99
C ALA A 38 -4.79 4.42 7.45
N ALA A 39 -5.68 3.72 8.14
CA ALA A 39 -6.90 3.12 7.57
C ALA A 39 -7.81 4.11 6.83
N ASP A 40 -7.96 5.34 7.31
CA ASP A 40 -8.88 6.31 6.70
C ASP A 40 -8.37 6.84 5.34
N ASP A 41 -7.05 6.85 5.16
CA ASP A 41 -6.37 7.41 3.99
C ASP A 41 -5.56 6.38 3.20
N ALA A 42 -5.58 5.12 3.62
CA ALA A 42 -4.86 4.05 2.98
C ALA A 42 -5.38 3.77 1.56
N VAL A 43 -4.45 3.42 0.68
CA VAL A 43 -4.73 2.85 -0.64
C VAL A 43 -3.84 1.63 -0.84
N VAL A 44 -4.39 0.61 -1.48
CA VAL A 44 -3.63 -0.57 -1.89
C VAL A 44 -3.33 -0.44 -3.38
N ILE A 45 -2.06 -0.58 -3.73
CA ILE A 45 -1.55 -0.52 -5.09
C ILE A 45 -1.02 -1.91 -5.43
N GLU A 46 -1.57 -2.51 -6.47
CA GLU A 46 -1.02 -3.75 -7.02
C GLU A 46 0.18 -3.43 -7.91
N LEU A 47 1.32 -4.04 -7.60
CA LEU A 47 2.48 -4.07 -8.47
C LEU A 47 2.58 -5.45 -9.08
N ALA A 48 2.55 -5.52 -10.41
CA ALA A 48 2.67 -6.78 -11.14
C ALA A 48 4.10 -7.37 -11.13
N ASP A 49 5.10 -6.56 -10.78
CA ASP A 49 6.51 -6.95 -10.76
C ASP A 49 7.22 -6.26 -9.59
N GLY A 50 7.65 -7.06 -8.61
CA GLY A 50 8.36 -6.62 -7.43
C GLY A 50 9.67 -5.90 -7.70
N ARG A 51 10.34 -6.19 -8.82
CA ARG A 51 11.59 -5.52 -9.24
C ARG A 51 11.43 -4.01 -9.43
N ARG A 52 10.19 -3.51 -9.48
CA ARG A 52 9.88 -2.07 -9.54
C ARG A 52 10.07 -1.37 -8.19
N LEU A 53 10.30 -2.11 -7.11
CA LEU A 53 10.62 -1.54 -5.81
C LEU A 53 12.08 -1.10 -5.72
N PRO A 54 12.41 -0.13 -4.85
CA PRO A 54 13.75 0.44 -4.78
C PRO A 54 14.76 -0.43 -3.99
N TRP A 55 14.51 -1.74 -3.85
CA TRP A 55 15.41 -2.70 -3.21
C TRP A 55 15.95 -3.70 -4.23
N ARG A 56 17.23 -4.05 -4.07
CA ARG A 56 17.99 -4.87 -5.03
C ARG A 56 17.59 -6.34 -5.08
N THR A 57 16.82 -6.81 -4.10
CA THR A 57 16.51 -8.23 -3.90
C THR A 57 15.04 -8.56 -4.19
N ALA A 58 14.32 -7.69 -4.88
CA ALA A 58 12.93 -8.00 -5.21
C ALA A 58 12.86 -9.01 -6.37
N ASP A 59 12.03 -10.04 -6.22
CA ASP A 59 11.75 -11.02 -7.25
C ASP A 59 10.69 -10.49 -8.24
N GLU A 60 10.56 -11.15 -9.39
CA GLU A 60 9.50 -10.92 -10.38
C GLU A 60 8.17 -11.55 -9.89
N GLU A 61 7.74 -11.13 -8.71
CA GLU A 61 6.48 -11.57 -8.12
C GLU A 61 5.50 -10.39 -8.03
N PRO A 62 4.20 -10.62 -8.27
CA PRO A 62 3.18 -9.61 -8.02
C PRO A 62 3.02 -9.39 -6.52
N MET A 63 2.71 -8.16 -6.10
CA MET A 63 2.59 -7.81 -4.69
C MET A 63 1.68 -6.61 -4.47
N LEU A 64 1.31 -6.40 -3.22
CA LEU A 64 0.52 -5.26 -2.80
C LEU A 64 1.40 -4.26 -2.05
N VAL A 65 1.35 -3.00 -2.46
CA VAL A 65 1.92 -1.87 -1.73
C VAL A 65 0.79 -1.11 -1.06
N ILE A 66 0.79 -1.08 0.26
CA ILE A 66 -0.15 -0.30 1.05
C ILE A 66 0.49 1.05 1.34
N ALA A 67 -0.20 2.12 1.00
CA ALA A 67 0.33 3.48 1.12
C ALA A 67 -0.68 4.43 1.79
N ASN A 68 -0.19 5.37 2.58
CA ASN A 68 -0.98 6.42 3.22
C ASN A 68 -0.89 7.71 2.39
N ARG A 69 -1.97 8.07 1.70
CA ARG A 69 -2.00 9.26 0.82
C ARG A 69 -2.22 10.58 1.56
N SER A 70 -2.39 10.58 2.89
CA SER A 70 -2.34 11.80 3.70
C SER A 70 -0.89 12.22 4.01
N LYS A 71 0.04 11.26 4.01
CA LYS A 71 1.47 11.46 4.27
C LYS A 71 2.20 11.73 2.97
N LYS A 72 2.36 13.02 2.64
CA LYS A 72 2.98 13.46 1.38
C LYS A 72 4.36 14.06 1.53
N GLU A 73 4.69 14.56 2.72
CA GLU A 73 6.00 15.14 3.01
C GLU A 73 7.10 14.07 2.96
N ILE A 74 8.18 14.38 2.25
CA ILE A 74 9.30 13.46 2.08
C ILE A 74 10.29 13.64 3.23
N VAL A 75 10.55 12.54 3.95
CA VAL A 75 11.68 12.38 4.87
C VAL A 75 12.65 11.36 4.30
N GLU A 76 13.95 11.50 4.59
CA GLU A 76 14.99 10.68 3.95
C GLU A 76 14.82 9.18 4.18
N GLN A 77 14.30 8.78 5.34
CA GLN A 77 14.13 7.39 5.75
C GLN A 77 12.87 6.74 5.16
N GLY A 78 11.95 7.53 4.62
CA GLY A 78 10.67 7.05 4.11
C GLY A 78 10.78 6.37 2.75
N ILE A 79 9.68 5.73 2.33
CA ILE A 79 9.51 5.16 0.99
C ILE A 79 8.21 5.74 0.45
N TYR A 80 8.20 6.16 -0.80
CA TYR A 80 7.13 6.99 -1.34
C TYR A 80 6.67 6.52 -2.70
N VAL A 81 5.37 6.71 -2.94
CA VAL A 81 4.77 6.55 -4.25
C VAL A 81 4.74 7.92 -4.94
N LEU A 82 5.27 7.98 -6.15
CA LEU A 82 5.19 9.13 -7.04
C LEU A 82 4.32 8.80 -8.25
N GLU A 83 3.70 9.83 -8.80
CA GLU A 83 3.09 9.78 -10.13
C GLU A 83 4.04 10.47 -11.11
N LYS A 84 4.61 9.69 -12.03
CA LYS A 84 5.52 10.18 -13.08
C LYS A 84 4.96 9.75 -14.43
N GLU A 85 4.64 10.72 -15.29
CA GLU A 85 4.17 10.46 -16.66
C GLU A 85 2.97 9.48 -16.73
N GLY A 86 2.05 9.59 -15.77
CA GLY A 86 0.87 8.71 -15.67
C GLY A 86 1.16 7.32 -15.10
N GLN A 87 2.39 7.05 -14.64
CA GLN A 87 2.77 5.80 -13.99
C GLN A 87 3.06 6.02 -12.50
N LEU A 88 2.66 5.04 -11.68
CA LEU A 88 3.06 4.98 -10.29
C LEU A 88 4.47 4.38 -10.18
N VAL A 89 5.34 5.04 -9.42
CA VAL A 89 6.72 4.64 -9.16
C VAL A 89 6.98 4.68 -7.66
N VAL A 90 7.68 3.69 -7.12
CA VAL A 90 8.05 3.63 -5.70
C VAL A 90 9.53 3.98 -5.55
N GLU A 91 9.86 4.93 -4.67
CA GLU A 91 11.23 5.40 -4.47
C GLU A 91 11.55 5.66 -3.00
N ARG A 92 12.85 5.65 -2.67
CA ARG A 92 13.35 6.00 -1.34
C ARG A 92 13.36 7.51 -1.15
N GLY A 93 12.92 7.97 0.02
CA GLY A 93 12.91 9.37 0.41
C GLY A 93 14.26 10.06 0.24
N LYS A 94 15.35 9.38 0.64
CA LYS A 94 16.72 9.88 0.42
C LYS A 94 17.00 10.28 -1.02
N LYS A 95 16.66 9.41 -1.99
CA LYS A 95 16.87 9.68 -3.42
C LYS A 95 16.01 10.86 -3.90
N LEU A 96 14.80 10.99 -3.36
CA LEU A 96 13.89 12.09 -3.71
C LEU A 96 14.37 13.42 -3.13
N ALA A 97 14.85 13.42 -1.88
CA ALA A 97 15.44 14.59 -1.24
C ALA A 97 16.69 15.09 -1.99
N GLU A 98 17.58 14.18 -2.42
CA GLU A 98 18.73 14.49 -3.27
C GLU A 98 18.32 15.14 -4.62
N GLN A 99 17.14 14.81 -5.13
CA GLN A 99 16.56 15.40 -6.35
C GLN A 99 15.79 16.71 -6.09
N GLY A 100 15.75 17.19 -4.85
CA GLY A 100 14.98 18.39 -4.46
C GLY A 100 13.47 18.19 -4.50
N ILE A 101 12.99 16.94 -4.48
CA ILE A 101 11.56 16.62 -4.46
C ILE A 101 11.10 16.63 -3.00
N ALA A 102 10.18 17.53 -2.66
CA ALA A 102 9.72 17.74 -1.29
C ALA A 102 8.41 17.00 -0.94
N ALA A 103 7.64 16.59 -1.96
CA ALA A 103 6.35 15.93 -1.76
C ALA A 103 6.12 14.76 -2.72
N ALA A 104 5.37 13.77 -2.26
CA ALA A 104 4.97 12.58 -2.99
C ALA A 104 3.44 12.42 -3.04
N ALA A 105 2.95 11.41 -3.76
CA ALA A 105 1.52 11.10 -3.79
C ALA A 105 1.06 10.41 -2.49
N ALA A 106 1.90 9.54 -1.94
CA ALA A 106 1.68 8.82 -0.69
C ALA A 106 2.99 8.27 -0.11
N GLU A 107 3.00 8.02 1.19
CA GLU A 107 4.05 7.27 1.89
C GLU A 107 3.68 5.78 1.92
N VAL A 108 4.64 4.89 1.62
CA VAL A 108 4.46 3.45 1.72
C VAL A 108 4.46 3.04 3.19
N VAL A 109 3.41 2.33 3.61
CA VAL A 109 3.22 1.81 4.97
C VAL A 109 3.79 0.40 5.09
N ILE A 110 3.39 -0.49 4.19
CA ILE A 110 3.85 -1.88 4.16
C ILE A 110 3.77 -2.44 2.74
N VAL A 111 4.64 -3.40 2.44
CA VAL A 111 4.57 -4.21 1.22
C VAL A 111 4.20 -5.63 1.60
N VAL A 112 3.20 -6.18 0.93
CA VAL A 112 2.66 -7.51 1.17
C VAL A 112 2.99 -8.39 -0.02
N TRP A 113 3.82 -9.40 0.25
CA TRP A 113 4.17 -10.44 -0.70
C TRP A 113 3.03 -11.47 -0.79
N PRO A 114 2.86 -12.13 -1.93
CA PRO A 114 1.91 -13.23 -2.04
C PRO A 114 2.36 -14.37 -1.11
N PRO A 115 1.41 -15.14 -0.54
CA PRO A 115 1.75 -16.33 0.23
C PRO A 115 2.48 -17.33 -0.67
N LYS A 116 3.45 -18.06 -0.11
CA LYS A 116 4.18 -19.11 -0.84
C LYS A 116 3.46 -20.45 -0.67
N ASP A 117 3.66 -21.38 -1.60
CA ASP A 117 2.98 -22.69 -1.57
C ASP A 117 3.26 -23.48 -0.28
N GLU A 118 4.42 -23.27 0.37
CA GLU A 118 4.77 -23.88 1.66
C GLU A 118 3.98 -23.31 2.85
N ASP A 119 3.30 -22.17 2.68
CA ASP A 119 2.47 -21.52 3.71
C ASP A 119 1.03 -22.07 3.76
N ASN A 120 0.65 -22.96 2.83
CA ASN A 120 -0.66 -23.64 2.79
C ASN A 120 -0.77 -24.79 3.81
N MET A 121 -0.41 -24.53 5.07
CA MET A 121 -0.53 -25.48 6.18
C MET A 121 -1.91 -25.47 6.85
N ILE A 122 -2.92 -24.87 6.21
CA ILE A 122 -4.32 -25.07 6.61
C ILE A 122 -4.68 -26.48 6.12
N SER A 123 -4.42 -27.49 6.95
CA SER A 123 -4.98 -28.82 6.72
C SER A 123 -6.50 -28.70 6.83
N ASP A 124 -7.22 -29.31 5.88
CA ASP A 124 -8.67 -29.52 5.97
C ASP A 124 -9.05 -30.55 7.07
N GLU A 125 -8.12 -30.91 7.95
CA GLU A 125 -8.34 -31.87 9.04
C GLU A 125 -8.98 -31.16 10.24
N TRP A 126 -10.30 -31.14 10.21
CA TRP A 126 -11.09 -31.03 11.44
C TRP A 126 -11.17 -32.43 12.08
N ASP A 127 -10.25 -32.72 13.01
CA ASP A 127 -10.41 -33.75 14.04
C ASP A 127 -10.74 -33.13 15.40
#